data_AF-A0A822ES72-F1
#
_entry.id   AF-A0A822ES72-F1
#
_cell.length_a   1.000
_cell.length_b   1.000
_cell.length_c   1.000
_cell.angle_alpha   90.00
_cell.angle_beta   90.00
_cell.angle_gamma   90.00
#
_symmetry.space_group_name_H-M   'P 1'
#
loop_
_entity.id
_entity.type
_entity.pdbx_description
1 polymer ?
#
loop_
_entity_poly.entity_id
_entity_poly.type
_entity_poly.pdbx_seq_one_letter_code
_entity_poly.pdbx_strand_id
1 'polypeptide(L)' 'MGDYSKALEFYEKAHKIFEKALPSNHPDLATSYNNIGGVHGDMGDYSKALEFYEKALKITEKALPPNHPDLASSYNN' A
#
# COMPACT_ATOMS: atom_id res chain seq x y z
N MET A 1 16.67 -0.18 16.52
CA MET A 1 15.95 -1.22 15.74
C MET A 1 14.49 -0.81 15.73
N GLY A 2 13.92 -0.58 14.55
CA GLY A 2 12.48 -0.28 14.43
C GLY A 2 11.66 -1.51 14.83
N ASP A 3 10.51 -1.27 15.47
CA ASP A 3 9.56 -2.34 15.81
C ASP A 3 8.67 -2.65 14.59
N TYR A 4 9.31 -3.17 13.53
CA TYR A 4 8.66 -3.43 12.24
C TYR A 4 7.54 -4.46 12.34
N SER A 5 7.68 -5.44 13.24
CA SER A 5 6.63 -6.44 13.49
C SER A 5 5.36 -5.79 14.03
N LYS A 6 5.48 -4.86 14.96
CA LYS A 6 4.34 -4.11 15.50
C LYS A 6 3.76 -3.13 14.50
N ALA A 7 4.60 -2.48 13.70
CA ALA A 7 4.15 -1.63 12.60
C ALA A 7 3.30 -2.41 11.58
N LEU A 8 3.79 -3.60 11.18
CA LEU A 8 3.09 -4.49 10.28
C LEU A 8 1.73 -4.91 10.86
N GLU A 9 1.67 -5.28 12.14
CA GLU A 9 0.41 -5.64 12.81
C GLU A 9 -0.63 -4.50 12.75
N PHE A 10 -0.21 -3.26 12.99
CA PHE A 10 -1.11 -2.10 12.91
C PHE A 10 -1.57 -1.82 11.49
N TYR A 11 -0.67 -1.86 10.50
CA TYR A 11 -1.04 -1.64 9.10
C TYR A 11 -1.95 -2.74 8.55
N GLU A 12 -1.73 -4.01 8.90
CA GLU A 12 -2.63 -5.11 8.52
C GLU A 12 -4.02 -4.97 9.14
N LYS A 13 -4.11 -4.52 10.40
CA LYS A 13 -5.41 -4.24 11.04
C LYS A 13 -6.14 -3.10 10.33
N ALA A 14 -5.44 -2.01 10.03
CA ALA A 14 -6.01 -0.89 9.28
C ALA A 14 -6.47 -1.32 7.89
N HIS A 15 -5.64 -2.10 7.19
CA HIS A 15 -5.95 -2.64 5.87
C HIS A 15 -7.25 -3.47 5.87
N LYS A 16 -7.41 -4.38 6.85
CA LYS A 16 -8.64 -5.18 7.00
C LYS A 16 -9.89 -4.34 7.26
N ILE A 17 -9.75 -3.19 7.92
CA ILE A 17 -10.88 -2.27 8.14
C ILE A 17 -11.22 -1.58 6.83
N PHE A 18 -10.22 -1.04 6.12
CA PHE A 18 -10.42 -0.41 4.81
C PHE A 18 -11.02 -1.37 3.78
N GLU A 19 -10.56 -2.62 3.73
CA GLU A 19 -11.06 -3.64 2.80
C GLU A 19 -12.55 -3.93 3.00
N LYS A 20 -13.05 -3.80 4.23
CA LYS A 20 -14.47 -3.99 4.56
C LYS A 20 -15.31 -2.73 4.37
N ALA A 21 -14.71 -1.56 4.58
CA ALA A 21 -15.44 -0.30 4.64
C ALA A 21 -15.48 0.43 3.29
N LEU A 22 -14.53 0.17 2.41
CA LEU A 22 -14.30 0.97 1.21
C LEU A 22 -14.51 0.17 -0.09
N PRO A 23 -14.91 0.84 -1.18
CA PRO A 23 -14.87 0.25 -2.51
C PRO A 23 -13.46 -0.21 -2.89
N SER A 24 -13.35 -1.25 -3.73
CA SER A 24 -12.07 -1.88 -4.09
C SER A 24 -11.09 -0.98 -4.85
N ASN A 25 -11.53 0.18 -5.34
CA ASN A 25 -10.72 1.19 -6.00
C ASN A 25 -10.50 2.44 -5.12
N HIS A 26 -10.75 2.38 -3.82
CA HIS A 26 -10.56 3.55 -2.96
C HIS A 26 -9.07 3.85 -2.71
N PRO A 27 -8.60 5.10 -2.86
CA PRO A 27 -7.18 5.46 -2.66
C PRO A 27 -6.59 5.07 -1.30
N ASP A 28 -7.40 5.08 -0.23
CA ASP A 28 -6.93 4.63 1.10
C ASP A 28 -6.53 3.14 1.12
N LEU A 29 -7.13 2.29 0.29
CA LEU A 29 -6.68 0.91 0.13
C LEU A 29 -5.28 0.86 -0.50
N ALA A 30 -5.02 1.67 -1.53
CA ALA A 30 -3.69 1.75 -2.12
C ALA A 30 -2.65 2.24 -1.10
N THR A 31 -3.00 3.27 -0.33
CA THR A 31 -2.14 3.84 0.73
C THR A 31 -1.81 2.78 1.78
N SER A 32 -2.79 2.00 2.22
CA SER A 32 -2.57 0.94 3.20
C SER A 32 -1.67 -0.18 2.68
N TYR A 33 -1.77 -0.56 1.40
CA TYR A 33 -0.85 -1.49 0.77
C TYR A 33 0.58 -0.93 0.67
N ASN A 34 0.74 0.34 0.31
CA ASN A 34 2.05 1.00 0.28
C ASN A 34 2.72 0.98 1.66
N ASN A 35 1.98 1.25 2.73
CA ASN A 35 2.54 1.21 4.08
C ASN A 35 3.03 -0.20 4.48
N ILE A 36 2.28 -1.24 4.12
CA ILE A 36 2.70 -2.64 4.34
C ILE A 36 3.95 -2.97 3.52
N GLY A 37 3.98 -2.55 2.25
CA GLY A 37 5.14 -2.72 1.37
C GLY A 37 6.39 -2.02 1.90
N GLY A 38 6.25 -0.79 2.40
CA GLY A 38 7.34 -0.03 3.02
C GLY A 38 7.95 -0.73 4.23
N VAL A 39 7.12 -1.27 5.13
CA VAL A 39 7.61 -2.05 6.28
C VAL A 39 8.38 -3.29 5.83
N HIS A 40 7.91 -3.99 4.80
CA HIS A 40 8.66 -5.12 4.24
C HIS A 40 10.00 -4.69 3.64
N GLY A 41 10.06 -3.54 2.96
CA GLY A 41 11.29 -2.94 2.45
C GLY A 41 12.28 -2.61 3.56
N ASP A 42 11.80 -1.99 4.64
CA ASP A 42 12.59 -1.66 5.83
C ASP A 42 13.13 -2.91 6.56
N MET A 43 12.43 -4.05 6.43
CA MET A 43 12.86 -5.37 6.91
C MET A 43 13.81 -6.09 5.94
N GLY A 44 14.05 -5.54 4.75
CA GLY A 44 14.84 -6.16 3.68
C GLY A 44 14.10 -7.24 2.87
N ASP A 45 12.79 -7.41 3.07
CA ASP A 45 11.93 -8.33 2.32
C ASP A 45 11.39 -7.65 1.04
N TYR A 46 12.31 -7.32 0.13
CA TYR A 46 12.00 -6.56 -1.07
C TYR A 46 11.01 -7.27 -2.01
N SER A 47 10.98 -8.61 -2.01
CA SER A 47 10.02 -9.37 -2.81
C SER A 47 8.58 -9.15 -2.33
N LYS A 48 8.34 -9.17 -1.02
CA LYS A 48 7.01 -8.82 -0.49
C LYS A 48 6.70 -7.34 -0.64
N ALA A 49 7.69 -6.47 -0.44
CA ALA A 49 7.50 -5.03 -0.65
C ALA A 49 6.96 -4.75 -2.05
N LEU A 50 7.60 -5.33 -3.08
CA LEU A 50 7.17 -5.20 -4.47
C LEU A 50 5.74 -5.73 -4.70
N GLU A 51 5.41 -6.90 -4.15
CA GLU A 51 4.05 -7.46 -4.27
C GLU A 51 2.97 -6.49 -3.74
N PHE A 52 3.25 -5.84 -2.60
CA PHE A 52 2.33 -4.88 -2.00
C PHE A 52 2.26 -3.56 -2.78
N TYR A 53 3.38 -3.06 -3.28
CA TYR A 53 3.39 -1.87 -4.15
C TYR A 53 2.63 -2.11 -5.46
N GLU A 54 2.73 -3.30 -6.06
CA GLU A 54 1.94 -3.65 -7.25
C GLU A 54 0.43 -3.67 -6.96
N LYS A 55 0.02 -4.14 -5.78
CA LYS A 55 -1.39 -4.10 -5.36
C LYS A 55 -1.88 -2.67 -5.17
N ALA A 56 -1.06 -1.81 -4.56
CA ALA A 56 -1.37 -0.39 -4.41
C ALA A 56 -1.51 0.30 -5.77
N LEU A 57 -0.56 0.09 -6.68
CA LEU A 57 -0.57 0.64 -8.03
C LEU A 57 -1.84 0.27 -8.80
N LYS A 58 -2.24 -1.02 -8.78
CA LYS A 58 -3.46 -1.49 -9.45
C LYS A 58 -4.74 -0.81 -8.96
N ILE A 59 -4.77 -0.39 -7.69
CA ILE A 59 -5.89 0.35 -7.12
C ILE A 59 -5.83 1.80 -7.60
N THR A 60 -4.68 2.44 -7.51
CA THR A 60 -4.46 3.83 -7.95
C THR A 60 -4.79 4.01 -9.44
N GLU A 61 -4.38 3.07 -10.30
CA GLU A 61 -4.71 3.05 -11.74
C GLU A 61 -6.22 2.97 -12.02
N LYS A 62 -6.98 2.29 -11.15
CA LYS A 62 -8.44 2.21 -11.25
C LYS A 62 -9.16 3.41 -10.64
N ALA A 63 -8.52 4.07 -9.67
CA ALA A 63 -9.10 5.15 -8.89
C ALA A 63 -8.95 6.51 -9.60
N LEU A 64 -7.85 6.71 -10.32
CA LEU A 64 -7.41 8.01 -10.80
C LEU A 64 -7.25 8.05 -12.33
N PRO A 65 -7.44 9.23 -12.95
CA PRO A 65 -7.14 9.41 -14.36
C PRO A 65 -5.62 9.30 -14.62
N PRO A 66 -5.19 8.93 -15.85
CA PRO A 66 -3.78 8.70 -16.19
C PRO A 66 -2.81 9.87 -15.92
N ASN A 67 -3.30 11.11 -15.86
CA ASN A 67 -2.50 12.31 -15.63
C ASN A 67 -2.55 12.81 -14.18
N HIS A 68 -3.09 12.02 -13.25
CA HIS A 68 -3.17 12.42 -11.84
C HIS A 68 -1.79 12.35 -11.17
N PRO A 69 -1.34 13.39 -10.43
CA PRO A 69 -0.05 13.37 -9.73
C PRO A 69 0.17 12.17 -8.81
N ASP A 70 -0.86 11.77 -8.06
CA ASP A 70 -0.77 10.62 -7.17
C ASP A 70 -0.54 9.28 -7.91
N LEU A 71 -0.96 9.18 -9.17
CA LEU A 71 -0.62 8.02 -10.01
C LEU A 71 0.89 8.01 -10.30
N ALA A 72 1.48 9.16 -10.62
CA ALA A 72 2.93 9.26 -10.80
C ALA A 72 3.70 8.93 -9.51
N SER A 73 3.22 9.39 -8.35
CA SER A 73 3.78 9.03 -7.04
C SER A 73 3.71 7.53 -6.77
N SER A 74 2.67 6.83 -7.24
CA SER A 74 2.54 5.39 -7.03
C SER A 74 3.60 4.55 -7.77
N TYR A 75 4.16 5.06 -8.87
CA TYR A 75 5.28 4.43 -9.60
C TYR A 75 6.66 4.68 -8.96
N ASN A 76 6.73 5.51 -7.91
CA ASN A 76 7.98 5.92 -7.25
C ASN A 76 8.15 5.31 -5.84
N ASN A 77 7.59 4.11 -5.60
CA ASN A 77 7.70 3.38 -4.33
C ASN A 77 8.75 2.27 -4.38
#